data_AF-A0AAW5D573-F1
#
_entry.id   AF-A0AAW5D573-F1
#
_cell.length_a   1.000
_cell.length_b   1.000
_cell.length_c   1.000
_cell.angle_alpha   90.00
_cell.angle_beta   90.00
_cell.angle_gamma   90.00
#
_symmetry.space_group_name_H-M   'P 1'
#
loop_
_entity.id
_entity.type
_entity.pdbx_description
1 polymer ?
#
loop_
_entity_poly.entity_id
_entity_poly.type
_entity_poly.pdbx_seq_one_letter_code
_entity_poly.pdbx_strand_id
1 'polypeptide(L)'
;MANHNPQGINEFPLTEETARKIMNDLAENYTHRIRWTKHVKQRMHERGITTGQVITLLKSKHSVFREGPYLDISGDWKFNLKGLAAGKVIELTVALKNHHDSPMSFLITVWIS
;
A
#
# COMPACT_ATOMS: atom_id res chain seq x y z
N MET A 1 -23.97 -16.12 -1.05
CA MET A 1 -23.19 -14.89 -1.22
C MET A 1 -21.73 -15.26 -0.97
N ALA A 2 -20.88 -15.26 -2.00
CA ALA A 2 -19.47 -15.59 -1.79
C ALA A 2 -18.82 -14.51 -0.91
N ASN A 3 -18.18 -14.93 0.18
CA ASN A 3 -17.41 -14.03 1.04
C ASN A 3 -16.23 -13.49 0.21
N HIS A 4 -16.37 -12.30 -0.38
CA HIS A 4 -15.34 -11.63 -1.15
C HIS A 4 -14.31 -11.00 -0.21
N ASN A 5 -13.61 -11.83 0.56
CA ASN A 5 -12.45 -11.39 1.32
C ASN A 5 -11.20 -11.66 0.48
N PRO A 6 -10.24 -10.72 0.44
CA PRO A 6 -8.93 -10.99 -0.15
C PRO A 6 -8.31 -12.21 0.53
N GLN A 7 -7.74 -13.11 -0.27
CA GLN A 7 -7.07 -14.30 0.23
C GLN A 7 -5.78 -13.89 0.95
N GLY A 8 -5.60 -14.35 2.18
CA GLY A 8 -4.34 -14.21 2.90
C GLY A 8 -3.23 -14.99 2.18
N ILE A 9 -2.01 -14.48 2.25
CA ILE A 9 -0.82 -15.15 1.71
C ILE A 9 0.11 -15.44 2.88
N ASN A 10 0.40 -16.72 3.09
CA ASN A 10 1.31 -17.20 4.12
C ASN A 10 2.73 -17.35 3.52
N GLU A 11 3.41 -16.21 3.33
CA GLU A 11 4.77 -16.13 2.80
C GLU A 11 5.68 -15.42 3.82
N PHE A 12 6.82 -16.02 4.13
CA PHE A 12 7.83 -15.43 5.00
C PHE A 12 9.25 -15.67 4.46
N PRO A 13 10.08 -14.63 4.24
CA PRO A 13 9.73 -13.20 4.34
C PRO A 13 8.81 -12.77 3.18
N LEU A 14 7.99 -11.74 3.40
CA LEU A 14 7.15 -11.17 2.35
C LEU A 14 8.03 -10.60 1.22
N THR A 15 7.84 -11.10 0.00
CA THR A 15 8.61 -10.61 -1.16
C THR A 15 7.98 -9.35 -1.76
N GLU A 16 8.78 -8.57 -2.51
CA GLU A 16 8.26 -7.43 -3.27
C GLU A 16 7.18 -7.82 -4.29
N GLU A 17 7.33 -9.00 -4.92
CA GLU A 17 6.37 -9.51 -5.89
C GLU A 17 5.02 -9.79 -5.21
N THR A 18 5.03 -10.51 -4.10
CA THR A 18 3.83 -10.83 -3.33
C THR A 18 3.20 -9.57 -2.74
N ALA A 19 4.00 -8.68 -2.16
CA ALA A 19 3.53 -7.37 -1.67
C ALA A 19 2.84 -6.59 -2.79
N ARG A 20 3.43 -6.54 -4.00
CA ARG A 20 2.83 -5.89 -5.16
C ARG A 20 1.51 -6.53 -5.58
N LYS A 21 1.41 -7.87 -5.59
CA LYS A 21 0.15 -8.57 -5.90
C LYS A 21 -0.96 -8.20 -4.92
N ILE A 22 -0.66 -8.21 -3.61
CA ILE A 22 -1.59 -7.81 -2.54
C ILE A 22 -2.03 -6.36 -2.73
N MET A 23 -1.09 -5.45 -3.00
CA MET A 23 -1.36 -4.03 -3.23
C MET A 23 -2.28 -3.79 -4.44
N ASN A 24 -1.99 -4.46 -5.57
CA ASN A 24 -2.81 -4.37 -6.77
C ASN A 24 -4.23 -4.87 -6.51
N ASP A 25 -4.38 -6.07 -5.95
CA ASP A 25 -5.69 -6.66 -5.69
C ASP A 25 -6.54 -5.77 -4.77
N LEU A 26 -5.94 -5.25 -3.70
CA LEU A 26 -6.66 -4.38 -2.79
C LEU A 26 -6.99 -3.01 -3.40
N ALA A 27 -6.13 -2.46 -4.27
CA ALA A 27 -6.39 -1.21 -4.97
C ALA A 27 -7.40 -1.35 -6.12
N GLU A 28 -7.58 -2.56 -6.68
CA GLU A 28 -8.54 -2.84 -7.73
C GLU A 28 -9.90 -3.29 -7.20
N ASN A 29 -9.91 -4.21 -6.24
CA ASN A 29 -11.11 -4.94 -5.83
C ASN A 29 -11.60 -4.54 -4.43
N TYR A 30 -10.71 -4.02 -3.58
CA TYR A 30 -11.00 -3.81 -2.15
C TYR A 30 -10.55 -2.44 -1.61
N THR A 31 -10.76 -1.37 -2.39
CA THR A 31 -10.32 0.00 -2.03
C THR A 31 -10.85 0.47 -0.67
N HIS A 32 -12.01 -0.03 -0.24
CA HIS A 32 -12.60 0.24 1.08
C HIS A 32 -11.77 -0.28 2.27
N ARG A 33 -10.84 -1.23 2.03
CA ARG A 33 -9.88 -1.75 3.02
C ARG A 33 -8.62 -0.89 3.13
N ILE A 34 -8.41 0.05 2.21
CA ILE A 34 -7.30 1.00 2.28
C ILE A 34 -7.68 2.09 3.28
N ARG A 35 -6.95 2.17 4.40
CA ARG A 35 -7.20 3.15 5.45
C ARG A 35 -6.19 4.30 5.37
N TRP A 36 -6.70 5.50 5.59
CA TRP A 36 -5.94 6.73 5.54
C TRP A 36 -5.97 7.36 6.93
N THR A 37 -4.81 7.48 7.58
CA THR A 37 -4.74 8.18 8.87
C THR A 37 -4.92 9.69 8.67
N LYS A 38 -5.25 10.39 9.76
CA LYS A 38 -5.33 11.86 9.75
C LYS A 38 -4.03 12.49 9.25
N HIS A 39 -2.88 11.98 9.74
CA HIS A 39 -1.57 12.44 9.32
C HIS A 39 -1.37 12.35 7.80
N VAL A 40 -1.80 11.23 7.21
CA VAL A 40 -1.62 10.95 5.79
C VAL A 40 -2.48 11.85 4.92
N LYS A 41 -3.75 12.01 5.29
CA LYS A 41 -4.66 12.94 4.60
C LYS A 41 -4.12 14.37 4.64
N GLN A 42 -3.57 14.77 5.79
CA GLN A 42 -2.93 16.08 5.94
C GLN A 42 -1.72 16.22 4.99
N ARG A 43 -0.80 15.26 4.95
CA ARG A 43 0.36 15.28 4.04
C ARG A 43 -0.05 15.31 2.56
N MET A 44 -1.08 14.54 2.20
CA MET A 44 -1.63 14.53 0.85
C MET A 44 -2.21 15.90 0.48
N HIS A 45 -2.95 16.53 1.39
CA HIS A 45 -3.51 17.86 1.20
C HIS A 45 -2.43 18.92 1.03
N GLU A 46 -1.43 18.97 1.94
CA GLU A 46 -0.29 19.90 1.89
C GLU A 46 0.47 19.85 0.57
N ARG A 47 0.45 18.70 -0.12
CA ARG A 47 1.26 18.44 -1.33
C ARG A 47 0.43 18.32 -2.61
N GLY A 48 -0.87 18.59 -2.51
CA GLY A 48 -1.79 18.50 -3.65
C GLY A 48 -1.77 17.11 -4.30
N ILE A 49 -1.82 16.07 -3.47
CA ILE A 49 -1.91 14.67 -3.88
C ILE A 49 -3.31 14.15 -3.59
N THR A 50 -3.94 13.58 -4.60
CA THR A 50 -5.27 13.01 -4.50
C THR A 50 -5.21 11.53 -4.13
N THR A 51 -6.28 11.02 -3.53
CA THR A 51 -6.43 9.56 -3.31
C THR A 51 -6.31 8.79 -4.63
N GLY A 52 -6.86 9.32 -5.73
CA GLY A 52 -6.76 8.70 -7.05
C GLY A 52 -5.32 8.50 -7.50
N GLN A 53 -4.45 9.50 -7.32
CA GLN A 53 -3.02 9.37 -7.65
C GLN A 53 -2.32 8.29 -6.81
N VAL A 54 -2.65 8.19 -5.52
CA VAL A 54 -2.09 7.13 -4.67
C VAL A 54 -2.58 5.77 -5.14
N ILE A 55 -3.89 5.59 -5.41
CA ILE A 55 -4.47 4.34 -5.91
C ILE A 55 -3.83 3.94 -7.25
N THR A 56 -3.66 4.87 -8.18
CA THR A 56 -2.95 4.63 -9.45
C THR A 56 -1.53 4.12 -9.20
N LEU A 57 -0.83 4.66 -8.21
CA LEU A 57 0.50 4.20 -7.86
C LEU A 57 0.48 2.78 -7.25
N LEU A 58 -0.51 2.46 -6.41
CA LEU A 58 -0.66 1.11 -5.84
C LEU A 58 -0.98 0.05 -6.89
N LYS A 59 -1.76 0.43 -7.92
CA LYS A 59 -2.09 -0.42 -9.09
C LYS A 59 -0.94 -0.59 -10.09
N SER A 60 0.11 0.21 -9.95
CA SER A 60 1.17 0.27 -10.95
C SER A 60 2.11 -0.93 -10.83
N LYS A 61 2.27 -1.66 -11.94
CA LYS A 61 3.33 -2.67 -12.09
C LYS A 61 4.74 -2.04 -12.20
N HIS A 62 4.81 -0.74 -12.47
CA HIS A 62 6.05 0.01 -12.69
C HIS A 62 6.50 0.83 -11.48
N SER A 63 5.74 0.81 -10.37
CA SER A 63 6.20 1.40 -9.12
C SER A 63 7.43 0.63 -8.62
N VAL A 64 8.41 1.34 -8.08
CA VAL A 64 9.67 0.77 -7.62
C VAL A 64 9.69 0.73 -6.10
N PHE A 65 10.08 -0.41 -5.52
CA PHE A 65 10.36 -0.48 -4.10
C PHE A 65 11.69 0.22 -3.82
N ARG A 66 11.66 1.29 -3.03
CA ARG A 66 12.86 2.00 -2.55
C ARG A 66 13.44 1.31 -1.32
N GLU A 67 12.54 0.74 -0.53
CA GLU A 67 12.81 -0.14 0.59
C GLU A 67 11.84 -1.31 0.46
N GLY A 68 12.36 -2.53 0.34
CA GLY A 68 11.56 -3.74 0.22
C GLY A 68 10.76 -4.03 1.49
N PRO A 69 9.84 -5.00 1.47
CA PRO A 69 9.10 -5.38 2.66
C PRO A 69 10.03 -5.82 3.80
N TYR A 70 9.93 -5.15 4.94
CA TYR A 70 10.56 -5.55 6.19
C TYR A 70 9.53 -5.63 7.31
N LEU A 71 9.79 -6.50 8.28
CA LEU A 71 8.93 -6.64 9.45
C LEU A 71 9.31 -5.55 10.47
N ASP A 72 8.34 -4.73 10.85
CA ASP A 72 8.52 -3.74 11.92
C ASP A 72 8.36 -4.37 13.30
N ILE A 73 8.77 -3.65 14.35
CA ILE A 73 8.65 -4.08 15.75
C ILE A 73 7.20 -4.39 16.18
N SER A 74 6.21 -3.84 15.47
CA SER A 74 4.78 -4.11 15.70
C SER A 74 4.30 -5.43 15.09
N GLY A 75 5.13 -6.12 14.31
CA GLY A 75 4.75 -7.27 13.50
C GLY A 75 4.03 -6.90 12.19
N ASP A 76 4.00 -5.63 11.81
CA ASP A 76 3.47 -5.19 10.51
C ASP A 76 4.58 -5.21 9.45
N TRP A 77 4.24 -5.56 8.21
CA TRP A 77 5.17 -5.43 7.09
C TRP A 77 5.17 -4.00 6.56
N LYS A 78 6.33 -3.36 6.48
CA LYS A 78 6.50 -2.02 5.93
C LYS A 78 7.36 -2.02 4.68
N PHE A 79 7.07 -1.11 3.76
CA PHE A 79 7.87 -0.90 2.56
C PHE A 79 7.64 0.49 1.97
N ASN A 80 8.58 0.96 1.16
CA ASN A 80 8.47 2.25 0.46
C ASN A 80 8.32 2.03 -1.04
N LEU A 81 7.28 2.62 -1.64
CA LEU A 81 7.03 2.63 -3.07
C LEU A 81 7.28 4.01 -3.65
N LYS A 82 7.89 4.06 -4.83
CA LYS A 82 8.06 5.28 -5.61
C LYS A 82 7.50 5.07 -7.02
N GLY A 83 6.81 6.06 -7.55
CA GLY A 83 6.43 6.03 -8.97
C GLY A 83 5.71 7.29 -9.43
N LEU A 84 5.36 7.30 -10.71
CA LEU A 84 4.76 8.45 -11.37
C LEU A 84 3.23 8.34 -11.36
N ALA A 85 2.53 9.40 -10.93
CA ALA A 85 1.08 9.51 -11.06
C ALA A 85 0.68 10.95 -11.40
N ALA A 86 -0.04 11.12 -12.52
CA ALA A 86 -0.43 12.42 -13.07
C ALA A 86 0.75 13.41 -13.15
N GLY A 87 1.87 12.97 -13.71
CA GLY A 87 3.07 13.80 -13.91
C GLY A 87 3.88 14.12 -12.65
N LYS A 88 3.44 13.66 -11.47
CA LYS A 88 4.18 13.82 -10.21
C LYS A 88 4.85 12.52 -9.80
N VAL A 89 6.10 12.61 -9.37
CA VAL A 89 6.78 11.50 -8.69
C VAL A 89 6.28 11.49 -7.25
N ILE A 90 5.73 10.35 -6.83
CA ILE A 90 5.16 10.16 -5.50
C ILE A 90 5.92 9.03 -4.84
N GLU A 91 6.31 9.25 -3.60
CA GLU A 91 6.86 8.24 -2.71
C GLU A 91 5.86 7.99 -1.57
N LEU A 92 5.69 6.72 -1.21
CA LEU A 92 4.68 6.21 -0.29
C LEU A 92 5.33 5.18 0.63
N THR A 93 5.21 5.34 1.94
CA THR A 93 5.44 4.24 2.88
C THR A 93 4.12 3.50 3.10
N VAL A 94 4.15 2.19 3.04
CA VAL A 94 2.98 1.34 3.23
C VAL A 94 3.26 0.41 4.40
N ALA A 95 2.31 0.32 5.33
CA ALA A 95 2.27 -0.73 6.34
C ALA A 95 1.11 -1.69 6.04
N LEU A 96 1.45 -2.95 5.79
CA LEU A 96 0.53 -4.06 5.54
C LEU A 96 0.29 -4.84 6.84
N LYS A 97 -0.95 -4.80 7.33
CA LYS A 97 -1.38 -5.53 8.52
C LYS A 97 -2.09 -6.84 8.16
N ASN A 98 -1.88 -7.88 8.97
CA ASN A 98 -2.61 -9.16 8.92
C ASN A 98 -2.59 -9.86 7.54
N HIS A 99 -1.44 -9.87 6.85
CA HIS A 99 -1.30 -10.51 5.54
C HIS A 99 -1.60 -12.03 5.52
N HIS A 100 -1.46 -12.73 6.65
CA HIS A 100 -1.64 -14.18 6.75
C HIS A 100 -3.12 -14.65 6.73
N ASP A 101 -4.03 -14.02 7.48
CA ASP A 101 -5.41 -14.52 7.68
C ASP A 101 -6.45 -13.82 6.81
N SER A 102 -6.43 -12.49 6.82
CA SER A 102 -7.28 -11.63 6.01
C SER A 102 -6.58 -10.28 5.97
N PRO A 103 -5.94 -9.88 4.85
CA PRO A 103 -5.25 -8.60 4.77
C PRO A 103 -6.30 -7.50 4.98
N MET A 104 -6.31 -6.92 6.18
CA MET A 104 -7.47 -6.16 6.65
C MET A 104 -7.24 -4.67 6.75
N SER A 105 -6.02 -4.16 6.66
CA SER A 105 -5.82 -2.72 6.82
C SER A 105 -4.46 -2.30 6.30
N PHE A 106 -4.45 -1.42 5.30
CA PHE A 106 -3.26 -0.63 5.04
C PHE A 106 -3.23 0.58 5.94
N LEU A 107 -2.08 0.84 6.54
CA LEU A 107 -1.73 2.18 6.99
C LEU A 107 -0.70 2.70 5.99
N ILE A 108 -1.17 3.46 5.00
CA ILE A 108 -0.27 4.11 4.02
C ILE A 108 0.25 5.36 4.70
N THR A 109 1.51 5.42 5.11
CA THR A 109 2.18 6.67 5.51
C THR A 109 2.79 7.32 4.27
N VAL A 110 2.20 8.40 3.77
CA VAL A 110 2.72 9.06 2.57
C VAL A 110 3.91 9.97 2.92
N TRP A 111 5.11 9.58 2.53
CA TRP A 111 6.32 10.41 2.52
C TRP A 111 6.68 10.75 1.08
N ILE A 112 6.29 11.93 0.63
CA ILE A 112 6.75 12.48 -0.66
C ILE A 112 8.11 13.19 -0.46
N SER A 113 9.12 12.79 -1.22
CA SER A 113 10.39 13.51 -1.39
C SER A 113 10.31 14.53 -2.52
#